data_AF-A0A453L7N8-F1
#
_entry.id   AF-A0A453L7N8-F1
#
_cell.length_a   1.000
_cell.length_b   1.000
_cell.length_c   1.000
_cell.angle_alpha   90.00
_cell.angle_beta   90.00
_cell.angle_gamma   90.00
#
_symmetry.space_group_name_H-M   'P 1'
#
loop_
_entity.id
_entity.type
_entity.pdbx_description
1 polymer ?
#
loop_
_entity_poly.entity_id
_entity_poly.type
_entity_poly.pdbx_seq_one_letter_code
_entity_poly.pdbx_strand_id
1 'polypeptide(L)'
;PCRGLVPEDRIYFEMDLKIVRDGGEVEDFSKGVIVFNRARLPNDKQTMGVSLNSYLSRVEVRCAYVVYPIEATIEVNILKGPCSVSRVIAATTKNYEYSMDLYNGGEAAAEVEARTVPLSRRVVAVPLGRKLVMFIKMSPQL
;
A
#
# COMPACT_ATOMS: atom_id res chain seq x y z
N PRO A 1 2.46 4.63 -1.10
CA PRO A 1 1.64 3.39 -1.07
C PRO A 1 1.34 2.85 -2.48
N CYS A 2 1.76 1.63 -2.80
CA CYS A 2 1.44 0.99 -4.09
C CYS A 2 -0.03 0.56 -4.14
N ARG A 3 -0.76 0.83 -5.22
CA ARG A 3 -2.10 0.25 -5.46
C ARG A 3 -2.02 -0.71 -6.65
N GLY A 4 -2.64 -1.89 -6.51
CA GLY A 4 -2.84 -2.81 -7.63
C GLY A 4 -4.02 -2.32 -8.47
N LEU A 5 -3.83 -2.27 -9.79
CA LEU A 5 -4.80 -1.71 -10.74
C LEU A 5 -5.06 -2.69 -11.87
N VAL A 6 -6.29 -2.68 -12.39
CA VAL A 6 -6.72 -3.46 -13.57
C VAL A 6 -7.08 -2.50 -14.72
N PRO A 7 -6.08 -1.90 -15.40
CA PRO A 7 -6.35 -0.96 -16.48
C PRO A 7 -6.68 -1.74 -17.77
N GLU A 8 -7.96 -1.73 -18.16
CA GLU A 8 -8.35 -1.96 -19.56
C GLU A 8 -8.16 -0.69 -20.40
N ASP A 9 -8.30 0.49 -19.77
CA ASP A 9 -8.08 1.82 -20.36
C ASP A 9 -7.41 2.78 -19.33
N ARG A 10 -7.42 4.09 -19.59
CA ARG A 10 -6.96 5.15 -18.69
C ARG A 10 -7.73 5.11 -17.37
N ILE A 11 -7.01 5.03 -16.27
CA ILE A 11 -7.55 5.15 -14.92
C ILE A 11 -7.27 6.58 -14.43
N TYR A 12 -8.30 7.23 -13.90
CA TYR A 12 -8.20 8.56 -13.31
C TYR A 12 -8.29 8.44 -11.80
N PHE A 13 -7.29 8.95 -11.09
CA PHE A 13 -7.31 9.09 -9.64
C PHE A 13 -7.56 10.55 -9.31
N GLU A 14 -8.74 10.83 -8.77
CA GLU A 14 -9.00 12.10 -8.10
C GLU A 14 -8.51 12.01 -6.66
N MET A 15 -7.77 13.02 -6.22
CA MET A 15 -7.18 13.09 -4.90
C MET A 15 -7.51 14.44 -4.29
N ASP A 16 -8.16 14.42 -3.14
CA ASP A 16 -8.30 15.59 -2.29
C ASP A 16 -6.99 15.79 -1.53
N LEU A 17 -6.33 16.92 -1.77
CA LEU A 17 -5.17 17.38 -1.02
C LEU A 17 -5.66 18.23 0.14
N LYS A 18 -5.36 17.81 1.36
CA LYS A 18 -5.68 18.53 2.59
C LYS A 18 -4.41 19.01 3.26
N ILE A 19 -4.51 20.15 3.96
CA ILE A 19 -3.43 20.67 4.79
C ILE A 19 -3.87 20.67 6.25
N VAL A 20 -2.92 20.52 7.16
CA VAL A 20 -3.12 20.69 8.59
C VAL A 20 -2.64 22.08 8.95
N ARG A 21 -3.51 22.92 9.50
CA ARG A 21 -3.17 24.27 9.97
C ARG A 21 -2.60 24.24 11.38
N ASP A 22 -2.03 25.36 11.79
CA ASP A 22 -1.67 25.61 13.18
C ASP A 22 -2.91 25.42 14.06
N GLY A 23 -2.81 24.58 15.09
CA GLY A 23 -3.95 24.16 15.92
C GLY A 23 -4.60 22.82 15.52
N GLY A 24 -4.12 22.17 14.46
CA GLY A 24 -4.53 20.81 14.09
C GLY A 24 -5.79 20.72 13.22
N GLU A 25 -6.36 21.85 12.82
CA GLU A 25 -7.50 21.88 11.91
C GLU A 25 -7.10 21.39 10.52
N VAL A 26 -7.93 20.49 9.94
CA VAL A 26 -7.72 19.94 8.60
C VAL A 26 -8.62 20.68 7.62
N GLU A 27 -8.04 21.26 6.58
CA GLU A 27 -8.75 21.99 5.54
C GLU A 27 -8.47 21.41 4.15
N ASP A 28 -9.47 21.45 3.27
CA ASP A 28 -9.31 21.13 1.86
C ASP A 28 -8.49 22.22 1.18
N PHE A 29 -7.35 21.84 0.63
CA PHE A 29 -6.40 22.76 0.01
C PHE A 29 -6.50 22.77 -1.51
N SER A 30 -6.58 21.59 -2.12
CA SER A 30 -6.61 21.44 -3.57
C SER A 30 -7.22 20.09 -3.94
N LYS A 31 -7.67 19.97 -5.19
CA LYS A 31 -8.01 18.70 -5.81
C LYS A 31 -7.07 18.48 -6.98
N GLY A 32 -6.64 17.24 -7.18
CA GLY A 32 -5.82 16.89 -8.32
C GLY A 32 -6.25 15.59 -8.95
N VAL A 33 -6.01 15.48 -10.25
CA VAL A 33 -6.28 14.27 -11.02
C VAL A 33 -4.97 13.72 -11.54
N ILE A 34 -4.70 12.45 -11.22
CA ILE A 34 -3.60 11.67 -11.78
C ILE A 34 -4.17 10.71 -12.81
N VAL A 35 -3.59 10.68 -14.00
CA VAL A 35 -3.98 9.73 -15.06
C VAL A 35 -2.94 8.62 -15.15
N PHE A 36 -3.40 7.39 -14.91
CA PHE A 36 -2.62 6.18 -15.17
C PHE A 36 -3.05 5.61 -16.51
N ASN A 37 -2.10 5.41 -17.42
CA ASN A 37 -2.36 4.83 -18.74
C ASN A 37 -1.42 3.65 -18.98
N ARG A 38 -1.99 2.44 -19.14
CA ARG A 38 -1.23 1.22 -19.42
C ARG A 38 -0.37 1.35 -20.68
N ALA A 39 -0.85 2.02 -21.72
CA ALA A 39 -0.09 2.18 -22.97
C ALA A 39 1.21 3.00 -22.80
N ARG A 40 1.37 3.70 -21.67
CA ARG A 40 2.58 4.47 -21.33
C ARG A 40 3.54 3.71 -20.42
N LEU A 41 3.21 2.48 -20.01
CA LEU A 41 4.13 1.63 -19.26
C LEU A 41 5.10 0.95 -20.24
N PRO A 42 6.42 1.15 -20.08
CA PRO A 42 7.41 0.35 -20.79
C PRO A 42 7.18 -1.14 -20.50
N ASN A 43 7.35 -2.00 -21.52
CA ASN A 43 7.08 -3.45 -21.41
C ASN A 43 7.94 -4.13 -20.32
N ASP A 44 9.08 -3.55 -19.99
CA ASP A 44 10.02 -3.99 -18.95
C ASP A 44 9.68 -3.43 -17.55
N LYS A 45 8.78 -2.44 -17.45
CA LYS A 45 8.42 -1.81 -16.18
C LYS A 45 7.03 -2.21 -15.71
N GLN A 46 6.98 -2.85 -14.55
CA GLN A 46 5.71 -3.16 -13.86
C GLN A 46 5.25 -2.05 -12.92
N THR A 47 6.04 -0.98 -12.74
CA THR A 47 5.64 0.17 -11.92
C THR A 47 5.81 1.51 -12.64
N MET A 48 4.92 2.45 -12.34
CA MET A 48 4.98 3.83 -12.78
C MET A 48 4.89 4.77 -11.58
N GLY A 49 5.81 5.72 -11.51
CA GLY A 49 5.68 6.89 -10.63
C GLY A 49 4.86 7.96 -11.34
N VAL A 50 3.87 8.50 -10.65
CA VAL A 50 3.07 9.64 -11.08
C VAL A 50 3.03 10.64 -9.94
N SER A 51 3.14 11.93 -10.24
CA SER A 51 3.17 12.98 -9.22
C SER A 51 2.04 13.96 -9.43
N LEU A 52 1.42 14.37 -8.34
CA LEU A 52 0.52 15.51 -8.31
C LEU A 52 1.24 16.69 -7.65
N ASN A 53 1.45 17.76 -8.41
CA ASN A 53 2.03 18.98 -7.90
C ASN A 53 0.92 19.95 -7.53
N SER A 54 0.99 20.50 -6.32
CA SER A 54 0.20 21.63 -5.85
C SER A 54 1.13 22.81 -5.60
N TYR A 55 0.58 23.98 -5.26
CA TYR A 55 1.39 25.17 -4.99
C TYR A 55 2.34 24.98 -3.79
N LEU A 56 1.93 24.20 -2.78
CA LEU A 56 2.69 24.03 -1.53
C LEU A 56 3.32 22.64 -1.35
N SER A 57 2.97 21.66 -2.19
CA SER A 57 3.43 20.28 -2.02
C SER A 57 3.44 19.49 -3.32
N ARG A 58 4.26 18.45 -3.34
CA ARG A 58 4.28 17.41 -4.38
C ARG A 58 3.95 16.07 -3.76
N VAL A 59 2.91 15.42 -4.25
CA VAL A 59 2.52 14.07 -3.84
C VAL A 59 2.97 13.10 -4.90
N GLU A 60 3.79 12.12 -4.51
CA GLU A 60 4.22 11.04 -5.39
C GLU A 60 3.43 9.76 -5.13
N VAL A 61 2.87 9.21 -6.19
CA VAL A 61 2.14 7.95 -6.18
C VAL A 61 2.89 6.96 -7.06
N ARG A 62 3.17 5.79 -6.49
CA ARG A 62 3.73 4.66 -7.23
C ARG A 62 2.61 3.67 -7.52
N CYS A 63 2.34 3.41 -8.80
CA CYS A 63 1.35 2.44 -9.24
C CYS A 63 2.06 1.19 -9.73
N ALA A 64 1.53 0.02 -9.40
CA ALA A 64 1.99 -1.26 -9.93
C ALA A 64 0.94 -1.82 -10.88
N TYR A 65 1.36 -2.18 -12.08
CA TYR A 65 0.54 -2.90 -13.02
C TYR A 65 0.59 -4.40 -12.71
N VAL A 66 -0.58 -5.00 -12.55
CA VAL A 66 -0.73 -6.41 -12.23
C VAL A 66 -1.52 -7.05 -13.37
N VAL A 67 -0.88 -7.96 -14.10
CA VAL A 67 -1.51 -8.69 -15.22
C VAL A 67 -2.44 -9.77 -14.66
N TYR A 68 -3.67 -9.85 -15.18
CA TYR A 68 -4.72 -10.76 -14.71
C TYR A 68 -4.84 -10.81 -13.18
N PRO A 69 -5.12 -9.67 -12.54
CA PRO A 69 -5.10 -9.56 -11.09
C PRO A 69 -6.28 -10.30 -10.46
N ILE A 70 -6.00 -11.00 -9.37
CA ILE A 70 -6.98 -11.56 -8.44
C ILE A 70 -6.87 -10.78 -7.13
N GLU A 71 -8.01 -10.44 -6.55
CA GLU A 71 -8.06 -9.85 -5.23
C GLU A 71 -7.72 -10.89 -4.15
N ALA A 72 -6.81 -10.53 -3.24
CA ALA A 72 -6.62 -11.25 -1.99
C ALA A 72 -6.87 -10.30 -0.81
N THR A 73 -7.79 -10.70 0.06
CA THR A 73 -8.09 -10.01 1.31
C THR A 73 -7.41 -10.74 2.47
N ILE A 74 -6.68 -9.99 3.30
CA ILE A 74 -5.76 -10.50 4.31
C ILE A 74 -6.20 -10.01 5.68
N GLU A 75 -6.22 -10.94 6.63
CA GLU A 75 -6.32 -10.68 8.06
C GLU A 75 -5.22 -11.47 8.78
N VAL A 76 -4.63 -10.87 9.82
CA VAL A 76 -3.57 -11.51 10.60
C VAL A 76 -4.00 -11.56 12.06
N ASN A 77 -4.21 -12.78 12.55
CA ASN A 77 -4.65 -13.06 13.91
C ASN A 77 -3.57 -13.77 14.73
N ILE A 78 -3.37 -13.32 15.96
CA ILE A 78 -2.50 -13.91 16.97
C ILE A 78 -3.33 -14.94 17.74
N LEU A 79 -2.99 -16.22 17.54
CA LEU A 79 -3.77 -17.33 18.12
C LEU A 79 -3.35 -17.65 19.57
N LYS A 80 -2.07 -17.48 19.92
CA LYS A 80 -1.52 -17.88 21.22
C LYS A 80 -0.38 -16.97 21.68
N GLY A 81 -0.36 -16.68 22.98
CA GLY A 81 0.71 -15.97 23.69
C GLY A 81 0.76 -14.47 23.39
N PRO A 82 1.44 -13.68 24.25
CA PRO A 82 1.82 -12.32 23.90
C PRO A 82 2.75 -12.38 22.69
N CYS A 83 2.47 -11.56 21.67
CA CYS A 83 3.20 -11.54 20.43
C CYS A 83 3.22 -10.13 19.86
N SER A 84 4.40 -9.56 19.71
CA SER A 84 4.58 -8.23 19.13
C SER A 84 4.94 -8.36 17.66
N VAL A 85 3.98 -8.07 16.78
CA VAL A 85 4.23 -7.96 15.33
C VAL A 85 4.73 -6.54 15.06
N SER A 86 5.89 -6.38 14.42
CA SER A 86 6.42 -5.05 14.04
C SER A 86 6.15 -4.69 12.59
N ARG A 87 6.06 -5.67 11.70
CA ARG A 87 5.86 -5.41 10.26
C ARG A 87 5.19 -6.58 9.58
N VAL A 88 4.24 -6.28 8.69
CA VAL A 88 3.62 -7.26 7.79
C VAL A 88 3.81 -6.77 6.36
N ILE A 89 4.44 -7.60 5.53
CA ILE A 89 4.72 -7.32 4.13
C ILE A 89 4.05 -8.39 3.28
N ALA A 90 3.37 -7.98 2.22
CA ALA A 90 2.91 -8.87 1.15
C ALA A 90 3.74 -8.70 -0.11
N ALA A 91 4.04 -9.80 -0.78
CA ALA A 91 4.74 -9.83 -2.05
C ALA A 91 4.16 -10.91 -2.95
N THR A 92 4.58 -10.92 -4.22
CA THR A 92 4.27 -12.02 -5.13
C THR A 92 5.56 -12.71 -5.57
N THR A 93 5.51 -14.03 -5.77
CA THR A 93 6.68 -14.80 -6.19
C THR A 93 7.30 -14.24 -7.47
N LYS A 94 8.64 -14.13 -7.49
CA LYS A 94 9.44 -13.50 -8.56
C LYS A 94 9.17 -12.00 -8.74
N ASN A 95 8.64 -11.32 -7.72
CA ASN A 95 8.36 -9.89 -7.75
C ASN A 95 8.51 -9.21 -6.37
N TYR A 96 9.55 -9.60 -5.63
CA TYR A 96 9.79 -9.14 -4.25
C TYR A 96 10.13 -7.65 -4.15
N GLU A 97 10.66 -7.06 -5.23
CA GLU A 97 10.99 -5.63 -5.32
C GLU A 97 9.77 -4.71 -5.23
N TYR A 98 8.57 -5.21 -5.53
CA TYR A 98 7.31 -4.47 -5.39
C TYR A 98 6.47 -4.98 -4.24
N SER A 99 7.13 -5.47 -3.19
CA SER A 99 6.46 -5.81 -1.95
C SER A 99 5.75 -4.60 -1.33
N MET A 100 4.67 -4.87 -0.61
CA MET A 100 3.76 -3.89 -0.04
C MET A 100 3.71 -4.06 1.46
N ASP A 101 3.99 -2.98 2.19
CA ASP A 101 3.73 -2.91 3.63
C ASP A 101 2.21 -2.90 3.87
N LEU A 102 1.73 -3.93 4.57
CA LEU A 102 0.36 -4.03 5.07
C LEU A 102 0.26 -3.51 6.51
N TYR A 103 1.37 -3.58 7.25
CA TYR A 103 1.51 -3.02 8.58
C TYR A 103 2.99 -2.67 8.82
N ASN A 104 3.23 -1.51 9.44
CA ASN A 104 4.54 -1.09 9.91
C ASN A 104 4.34 -0.34 11.23
N GLY A 105 4.67 -1.00 12.34
CA GLY A 105 4.51 -0.47 13.69
C GLY A 105 5.58 0.53 14.11
N GLY A 106 6.65 0.70 13.34
CA GLY A 106 7.78 1.53 13.76
C GLY A 106 8.44 1.02 15.05
N GLU A 107 8.92 1.94 15.90
CA GLU A 107 9.51 1.62 17.22
C GLU A 107 8.46 1.29 18.28
N ALA A 108 7.24 1.80 18.13
CA ALA A 108 6.09 1.46 18.95
C ALA A 108 5.35 0.27 18.35
N ALA A 109 5.99 -0.91 18.37
CA ALA A 109 5.26 -2.14 18.08
C ALA A 109 4.08 -2.21 19.03
N ALA A 110 2.86 -2.13 18.51
CA ALA A 110 1.68 -2.18 19.33
C ALA A 110 1.76 -3.45 20.18
N GLU A 111 1.66 -3.32 21.51
CA GLU A 111 1.16 -4.42 22.31
C GLU A 111 -0.24 -4.67 21.76
N VAL A 112 -0.35 -5.71 20.92
CA VAL A 112 -1.61 -6.02 20.26
C VAL A 112 -2.49 -6.66 21.34
N GLU A 113 -3.08 -5.84 22.21
CA GLU A 113 -4.15 -6.28 23.11
C GLU A 113 -5.30 -6.88 22.29
N ALA A 114 -5.50 -6.35 21.08
CA ALA A 114 -6.29 -6.99 20.05
C ALA A 114 -5.56 -8.23 19.52
N ARG A 115 -6.22 -9.40 19.49
CA ARG A 115 -5.69 -10.58 18.81
C ARG A 115 -5.51 -10.40 17.29
N THR A 116 -5.77 -9.23 16.72
CA THR A 116 -5.72 -8.96 15.28
C THR A 116 -4.77 -7.80 15.01
N VAL A 117 -3.81 -8.01 14.10
CA VAL A 117 -2.87 -6.96 13.69
C VAL A 117 -3.61 -5.90 12.89
N PRO A 118 -3.51 -4.60 13.25
CA PRO A 118 -4.24 -3.53 12.58
C PRO A 118 -3.56 -3.18 11.24
N LEU A 119 -3.83 -3.99 10.22
CA LEU A 119 -3.29 -3.74 8.88
C LEU A 119 -3.81 -2.39 8.36
N SER A 120 -2.90 -1.50 7.96
CA SER A 120 -3.22 -0.26 7.24
C SER A 120 -3.78 -0.57 5.84
N ARG A 121 -3.53 -1.79 5.35
CA ARG A 121 -4.07 -2.29 4.09
C ARG A 121 -4.35 -3.79 4.15
N ARG A 122 -5.60 -4.17 3.89
CA ARG A 122 -6.06 -5.58 3.91
C ARG A 122 -6.18 -6.21 2.54
N VAL A 123 -6.29 -5.40 1.48
CA VAL A 123 -6.53 -5.87 0.12
C VAL A 123 -5.28 -5.68 -0.74
N VAL A 124 -4.85 -6.76 -1.39
CA VAL A 124 -3.73 -6.79 -2.36
C VAL A 124 -4.17 -7.42 -3.67
N ALA A 125 -3.56 -6.98 -4.78
CA ALA A 125 -3.77 -7.60 -6.09
C ALA A 125 -2.64 -8.58 -6.40
N VAL A 126 -2.98 -9.81 -6.78
CA VAL A 126 -2.04 -10.89 -7.08
C VAL A 126 -2.22 -11.33 -8.52
N PRO A 127 -1.16 -11.40 -9.36
CA PRO A 127 -1.30 -11.92 -10.71
C PRO A 127 -1.78 -13.39 -10.71
N LEU A 128 -2.73 -13.72 -11.58
CA LEU A 128 -3.17 -15.09 -11.82
C LEU A 128 -1.96 -16.02 -12.07
N GLY A 129 -1.94 -17.17 -11.40
CA GLY A 129 -0.85 -18.15 -11.50
C GLY A 129 0.42 -17.80 -10.71
N ARG A 130 0.47 -16.67 -10.00
CA ARG A 130 1.54 -16.34 -9.04
C ARG A 130 1.08 -16.64 -7.60
N LYS A 131 2.04 -16.90 -6.71
CA LYS A 131 1.75 -17.09 -5.28
C LYS A 131 1.89 -15.77 -4.53
N LEU A 132 0.94 -15.51 -3.62
CA LEU A 132 1.07 -14.51 -2.57
C LEU A 132 2.03 -15.02 -1.50
N VAL A 133 2.98 -14.19 -1.11
CA VAL A 133 3.95 -14.48 -0.04
C VAL A 133 3.81 -13.40 1.01
N MET A 134 3.70 -13.81 2.27
CA MET A 134 3.70 -12.89 3.42
C MET A 134 4.97 -13.02 4.21
N PHE A 135 5.54 -11.88 4.59
CA PHE A 135 6.62 -11.78 5.56
C PHE A 135 6.10 -11.08 6.79
N ILE A 136 6.18 -11.76 7.94
CA ILE A 136 5.75 -11.23 9.23
C ILE A 136 7.02 -11.07 10.07
N LYS A 137 7.33 -9.82 10.43
CA LYS A 137 8.44 -9.51 11.32
C LYS A 137 7.89 -9.39 12.74
N MET A 138 8.52 -10.13 13.65
CA MET A 138 8.24 -10.08 15.08
C MET A 138 9.23 -9.13 15.76
N SER A 139 8.80 -8.46 16.82
CA SER A 139 9.69 -7.75 17.74
C SER A 139 10.24 -8.73 18.78
N PRO A 140 11.50 -8.56 19.23
CA PRO A 140 12.01 -9.27 20.39
C PRO A 140 11.14 -8.99 21.61
N GLN A 141 10.83 -10.02 22.40
CA GLN A 141 10.25 -9.82 23.74
C GLN A 141 11.41 -9.51 24.69
N LEU A 142 11.30 -8.39 25.41
CA LEU A 142 12.22 -8.00 26.48
C LEU A 142 11.89 -8.76 27.76
#